data_AF-A0A6A2RU45-F1
#
_entry.id   AF-A0A6A2RU45-F1
#
_cell.length_a   1.000
_cell.length_b   1.000
_cell.length_c   1.000
_cell.angle_alpha   90.00
_cell.angle_beta   90.00
_cell.angle_gamma   90.00
#
_symmetry.space_group_name_H-M   'P 1'
#
loop_
_entity.id
_entity.type
_entity.pdbx_description
1 polymer ?
#
loop_
_entity_poly.entity_id
_entity_poly.type
_entity_poly.pdbx_seq_one_letter_code
_entity_poly.pdbx_strand_id
1 'polypeptide(L)'
;MGVNILLNTIKEYISEEIPVKYPADSYHSETDCFCKITLPIKAGDRIRVYYKGKYSEDWEYLRGGSLLKSEIILKEEDMPLEKMTSFAYDKKNKKISLKTCPQVEYQVLSLTNNVVFSGITNDDNPEIRIDTSELIDREYVIVLRKKIEDEDEYEEKRIRFAIGNQNKK
;
A
#
# COMPACT_ATOMS: atom_id res chain seq x y z
N MET A 1 29.49 2.09 -12.66
CA MET A 1 28.43 1.80 -13.62
C MET A 1 27.14 1.57 -12.92
N GLY A 2 26.09 2.08 -13.51
CA GLY A 2 24.84 2.33 -12.90
C GLY A 2 23.65 1.90 -13.70
N VAL A 3 22.90 0.96 -13.15
CA VAL A 3 21.51 0.70 -13.52
C VAL A 3 20.65 1.95 -13.39
N ASN A 4 20.40 2.59 -14.53
CA ASN A 4 19.20 3.40 -14.72
C ASN A 4 18.19 2.56 -15.50
N ILE A 5 17.01 2.37 -14.92
CA ILE A 5 15.96 1.54 -15.50
C ILE A 5 15.05 2.44 -16.33
N LEU A 6 15.23 2.44 -17.65
CA LEU A 6 14.33 3.14 -18.57
C LEU A 6 13.05 2.33 -18.79
N LEU A 7 12.05 2.55 -17.94
CA LEU A 7 10.70 1.99 -18.08
C LEU A 7 9.84 2.97 -18.90
N ASN A 8 9.63 2.66 -20.19
CA ASN A 8 8.83 3.52 -21.08
C ASN A 8 7.32 3.52 -20.79
N THR A 9 6.83 2.69 -19.87
CA THR A 9 5.39 2.51 -19.67
C THR A 9 4.90 2.90 -18.28
N ILE A 10 5.76 3.06 -17.27
CA ILE A 10 5.30 3.52 -15.96
C ILE A 10 6.33 4.40 -15.27
N LYS A 11 6.25 5.72 -15.51
CA LYS A 11 7.02 6.73 -14.78
C LYS A 11 6.56 6.89 -13.32
N GLU A 12 5.35 6.45 -13.00
CA GLU A 12 4.69 6.71 -11.70
C GLU A 12 5.16 5.78 -10.57
N TYR A 13 5.81 4.65 -10.89
CA TYR A 13 6.31 3.68 -9.89
C TYR A 13 7.83 3.72 -9.69
N ILE A 14 8.53 4.68 -10.31
CA ILE A 14 9.98 4.84 -10.15
C ILE A 14 10.23 5.94 -9.11
N SER A 15 10.51 5.54 -7.88
CA SER A 15 10.89 6.47 -6.82
C SER A 15 12.36 6.91 -6.89
N GLU A 16 13.22 6.08 -7.48
CA GLU A 16 14.66 6.35 -7.64
C GLU A 16 15.27 5.44 -8.72
N GLU A 17 16.11 5.98 -9.60
CA GLU A 17 16.95 5.19 -10.50
C GLU A 17 18.30 4.95 -9.82
N ILE A 18 18.61 3.70 -9.47
CA ILE A 18 19.80 3.39 -8.65
C ILE A 18 20.85 2.61 -9.42
N PRO A 19 22.04 3.20 -9.58
CA PRO A 19 23.10 2.58 -10.34
C PRO A 19 23.67 1.29 -9.70
N VAL A 20 23.38 0.09 -10.23
CA VAL A 20 24.03 -1.19 -9.82
C VAL A 20 25.42 -1.36 -10.47
N LYS A 21 26.45 -1.62 -9.65
CA LYS A 21 27.87 -1.77 -10.04
C LYS A 21 28.34 -3.24 -10.06
N TYR A 22 28.78 -3.76 -11.20
CA TYR A 22 29.35 -5.11 -11.24
C TYR A 22 30.88 -5.08 -11.13
N PRO A 23 31.51 -6.00 -10.37
CA PRO A 23 32.94 -6.24 -10.50
C PRO A 23 33.21 -6.93 -11.84
N ALA A 24 33.94 -6.26 -12.75
CA ALA A 24 34.51 -6.96 -13.90
C ALA A 24 35.74 -7.77 -13.48
N ASP A 25 36.01 -8.85 -14.21
CA ASP A 25 37.11 -9.82 -14.01
C ASP A 25 38.54 -9.22 -14.12
N SER A 26 38.69 -7.90 -14.01
CA SER A 26 39.97 -7.21 -14.01
C SER A 26 39.84 -5.91 -13.22
N TYR A 27 40.81 -5.71 -12.34
CA TYR A 27 40.88 -4.76 -11.22
C TYR A 27 40.36 -3.31 -11.41
N HIS A 28 39.95 -2.81 -12.59
CA HIS A 28 39.63 -1.39 -12.77
C HIS A 28 38.59 -1.03 -13.86
N SER A 29 37.73 -1.95 -14.34
CA SER A 29 36.66 -1.57 -15.26
C SER A 29 35.28 -1.86 -14.67
N GLU A 30 34.58 -0.83 -14.22
CA GLU A 30 33.12 -0.95 -14.04
C GLU A 30 32.50 -1.15 -15.45
N THR A 31 31.39 -1.89 -15.61
CA THR A 31 30.64 -2.00 -16.90
C THR A 31 29.13 -1.85 -16.70
N ASP A 32 28.45 -1.14 -17.61
CA ASP A 32 27.03 -0.75 -17.52
C ASP A 32 26.25 -1.83 -18.24
N CYS A 33 25.21 -2.34 -17.59
CA CYS A 33 24.26 -3.25 -18.21
C CYS A 33 22.90 -2.57 -18.25
N PHE A 34 22.39 -2.32 -19.45
CA PHE A 34 21.07 -1.76 -19.67
C PHE A 34 20.07 -2.91 -19.82
N CYS A 35 19.04 -2.92 -18.99
CA CYS A 35 17.92 -3.85 -19.11
C CYS A 35 16.61 -3.10 -19.35
N LYS A 36 15.73 -3.71 -20.16
CA LYS A 36 14.37 -3.22 -20.40
C LYS A 36 13.40 -4.31 -19.99
N ILE A 37 12.50 -3.98 -19.08
CA ILE A 37 11.40 -4.87 -18.70
C ILE A 37 10.29 -4.72 -19.74
N THR A 38 9.90 -5.83 -20.36
CA THR A 38 8.86 -5.88 -21.40
C THR A 38 7.58 -6.55 -20.93
N LEU A 39 7.58 -7.11 -19.73
CA LEU A 39 6.40 -7.71 -19.11
C LEU A 39 5.70 -6.68 -18.22
N PRO A 40 4.37 -6.75 -18.07
CA PRO A 40 3.65 -5.98 -17.06
C PRO A 40 4.23 -6.28 -15.68
N ILE A 41 4.31 -5.24 -14.84
CA ILE A 41 4.74 -5.31 -13.44
C ILE A 41 3.61 -4.81 -12.55
N LYS A 42 3.46 -5.40 -11.37
CA LYS A 42 2.44 -5.06 -10.36
C LYS A 42 3.09 -4.69 -9.02
N ALA A 43 2.32 -4.02 -8.16
CA ALA A 43 2.73 -3.78 -6.78
C ALA A 43 3.05 -5.11 -6.06
N GLY A 44 4.14 -5.14 -5.29
CA GLY A 44 4.63 -6.35 -4.62
C GLY A 44 5.53 -7.25 -5.48
N ASP A 45 5.65 -7.00 -6.80
CA ASP A 45 6.60 -7.71 -7.65
C ASP A 45 8.04 -7.44 -7.23
N ARG A 46 8.89 -8.43 -7.48
CA ARG A 46 10.32 -8.39 -7.14
C ARG A 46 11.16 -8.62 -8.38
N ILE A 47 11.98 -7.64 -8.74
CA ILE A 47 13.00 -7.81 -9.77
C ILE A 47 14.28 -8.27 -9.08
N ARG A 48 14.81 -9.43 -9.49
CA ARG A 48 16.06 -9.99 -8.98
C ARG A 48 17.08 -10.13 -10.10
N VAL A 49 18.33 -9.79 -9.79
CA VAL A 49 19.44 -9.96 -10.72
C VAL A 49 20.10 -11.32 -10.50
N TYR A 50 20.26 -12.05 -11.60
CA TYR A 50 21.09 -13.25 -11.67
C TYR A 50 22.20 -13.04 -12.69
N TYR A 51 23.37 -13.60 -12.42
CA TYR A 51 24.51 -13.58 -13.35
C TYR A 51 24.93 -15.02 -13.67
N LYS A 52 25.58 -15.18 -14.82
CA LYS A 52 26.20 -16.44 -15.21
C LYS A 52 27.66 -16.17 -15.50
N GLY A 53 28.54 -16.67 -14.64
CA GLY A 53 29.98 -16.48 -14.80
C GLY A 53 30.52 -17.23 -16.02
N LYS A 54 31.64 -16.77 -16.56
CA LYS A 54 32.32 -17.41 -17.71
C LYS A 54 32.65 -18.89 -17.48
N TYR A 55 32.83 -19.28 -16.21
CA TYR A 55 33.20 -20.63 -15.79
C TYR A 55 32.07 -21.35 -15.03
N SER A 56 30.85 -20.79 -15.02
CA SER A 56 29.69 -21.37 -14.34
C SER A 56 28.61 -21.72 -15.36
N GLU A 57 28.11 -22.95 -15.30
CA GLU A 57 26.98 -23.40 -16.12
C GLU A 57 25.64 -22.99 -15.53
N ASP A 58 25.62 -22.59 -14.26
CA ASP A 58 24.42 -22.22 -13.52
C ASP A 58 24.22 -20.70 -13.43
N TRP A 59 22.96 -20.30 -13.28
CA TRP A 59 22.62 -18.93 -12.93
C TRP A 59 22.78 -18.74 -11.43
N GLU A 60 23.60 -17.76 -11.05
CA GLU A 60 23.85 -17.41 -9.66
C GLU A 60 23.11 -16.13 -9.30
N TYR A 61 22.39 -16.16 -8.19
CA TYR A 61 21.75 -14.96 -7.64
C TYR A 61 22.84 -13.97 -7.23
N LEU A 62 22.80 -12.76 -7.77
CA LEU A 62 23.68 -11.70 -7.34
C LEU A 62 23.31 -11.35 -5.90
N ARG A 63 24.14 -11.72 -4.93
CA ARG A 63 23.90 -11.32 -3.54
C ARG A 63 24.30 -9.86 -3.39
N GLY A 64 23.33 -9.03 -3.02
CA GLY A 64 23.56 -7.62 -2.76
C GLY A 64 24.53 -7.40 -1.60
N GLY A 65 25.00 -6.16 -1.49
CA GLY A 65 25.90 -5.70 -0.42
C GLY A 65 25.64 -4.22 -0.13
N SER A 66 26.43 -3.61 0.75
CA SER A 66 26.26 -2.21 1.16
C SER A 66 26.22 -1.20 -0.01
N LEU A 67 26.83 -1.55 -1.15
CA LEU A 67 26.89 -0.74 -2.36
C LEU A 67 26.13 -1.34 -3.55
N LEU A 68 25.46 -2.49 -3.36
CA LEU A 68 24.82 -3.24 -4.44
C LEU A 68 23.39 -3.65 -4.07
N LYS A 69 22.42 -3.05 -4.76
CA LYS A 69 21.03 -3.50 -4.75
C LYS A 69 20.84 -4.55 -5.85
N SER A 70 20.67 -5.81 -5.46
CA SER A 70 20.40 -6.91 -6.39
C SER A 70 18.93 -7.36 -6.42
N GLU A 71 18.10 -6.75 -5.58
CA GLU A 71 16.65 -6.91 -5.55
C GLU A 71 16.00 -5.52 -5.53
N ILE A 72 14.96 -5.35 -6.34
CA ILE A 72 14.10 -4.17 -6.36
C ILE A 72 12.69 -4.65 -6.05
N ILE A 73 12.08 -4.04 -5.03
CA ILE A 73 10.68 -4.26 -4.68
C ILE A 73 9.88 -3.15 -5.36
N LEU A 74 9.01 -3.53 -6.29
CA LEU A 74 8.18 -2.61 -7.05
C LEU A 74 6.93 -2.31 -6.23
N LYS A 75 7.02 -1.30 -5.35
CA LYS A 75 6.00 -0.92 -4.33
C LYS A 75 5.76 -2.04 -3.31
N GLU A 76 5.66 -1.71 -2.03
CA GLU A 76 5.23 -2.72 -1.05
C GLU A 76 3.81 -3.17 -1.40
N GLU A 77 3.51 -4.46 -1.21
CA GLU A 77 2.16 -4.99 -1.39
C GLU A 77 1.18 -4.13 -0.58
N ASP A 78 0.11 -3.66 -1.23
CA ASP A 78 -0.88 -2.81 -0.57
C ASP A 78 -1.39 -3.54 0.67
N MET A 79 -1.06 -3.02 1.85
CA MET A 79 -1.50 -3.65 3.08
C MET A 79 -3.04 -3.55 3.16
N PRO A 80 -3.74 -4.66 3.46
CA PRO A 80 -5.19 -4.71 3.39
C PRO A 80 -5.82 -3.72 4.38
N LEU A 81 -6.97 -3.18 3.99
CA LEU A 81 -7.79 -2.26 4.78
C LEU A 81 -8.08 -2.82 6.19
N GLU A 82 -8.16 -4.15 6.32
CA GLU A 82 -8.26 -4.82 7.62
C GLU A 82 -7.13 -4.47 8.58
N LYS A 83 -5.87 -4.52 8.10
CA LYS A 83 -4.66 -4.29 8.89
C LYS A 83 -4.35 -2.80 9.09
N MET A 84 -4.76 -1.95 8.15
CA MET A 84 -4.51 -0.50 8.22
C MET A 84 -5.53 0.27 9.07
N THR A 85 -6.71 -0.29 9.31
CA THR A 85 -7.79 0.44 10.00
C THR A 85 -7.75 0.24 11.52
N SER A 86 -7.49 1.31 12.27
CA SER A 86 -7.64 1.33 13.73
C SER A 86 -8.91 2.08 14.14
N PHE A 87 -9.66 1.58 15.13
CA PHE A 87 -10.89 2.20 15.64
C PHE A 87 -10.69 2.71 17.07
N ALA A 88 -11.07 3.97 17.33
CA ALA A 88 -11.11 4.55 18.65
C ALA A 88 -12.43 5.30 18.88
N TYR A 89 -12.93 5.26 20.12
CA TYR A 89 -14.11 6.00 20.53
C TYR A 89 -13.83 6.86 21.76
N ASP A 90 -14.01 8.16 21.62
CA ASP A 90 -14.01 9.13 22.71
C ASP A 90 -15.44 9.29 23.24
N LYS A 91 -15.74 8.60 24.34
CA LYS A 91 -17.04 8.66 25.02
C LYS A 91 -17.40 10.06 25.52
N LYS A 92 -16.41 10.85 25.95
CA LYS A 92 -16.66 12.18 26.53
C LYS A 92 -17.12 13.16 25.45
N ASN A 93 -16.45 13.14 24.31
CA ASN A 93 -16.76 14.02 23.18
C ASN A 93 -17.71 13.39 22.15
N LYS A 94 -18.15 12.13 22.38
CA LYS A 94 -18.99 11.35 21.47
C LYS A 94 -18.41 11.27 20.05
N LYS A 95 -17.10 11.03 19.93
CA LYS A 95 -16.41 10.99 18.63
C LYS A 95 -15.81 9.63 18.36
N ILE A 96 -16.04 9.12 17.15
CA ILE A 96 -15.30 7.99 16.61
C ILE A 96 -14.17 8.55 15.75
N SER A 97 -12.97 8.01 15.94
CA SER A 97 -11.83 8.22 15.06
C SER A 97 -11.43 6.89 14.44
N LEU A 98 -11.33 6.84 13.11
CA LEU A 98 -10.68 5.74 12.40
C LEU A 98 -9.46 6.26 11.66
N LYS A 99 -8.28 5.73 11.97
CA LYS A 99 -7.11 5.91 11.11
C LYS A 99 -7.18 4.86 10.01
N THR A 100 -6.96 5.27 8.77
CA THR A 100 -7.00 4.41 7.58
C THR A 100 -5.81 4.72 6.67
N CYS A 101 -5.78 4.15 5.48
CA CYS A 101 -4.98 4.66 4.37
C CYS A 101 -5.71 5.78 3.61
N PRO A 102 -4.97 6.52 2.74
CA PRO A 102 -5.57 7.49 1.84
C PRO A 102 -6.61 6.90 0.89
N GLN A 103 -7.48 7.76 0.37
CA GLN A 103 -8.45 7.44 -0.69
C GLN A 103 -9.41 6.29 -0.32
N VAL A 104 -9.75 6.19 0.96
CA VAL A 104 -10.77 5.26 1.46
C VAL A 104 -12.11 6.00 1.48
N GLU A 105 -13.04 5.52 0.67
CA GLU A 105 -14.44 5.95 0.75
C GLU A 105 -15.07 5.35 2.00
N TYR A 106 -15.86 6.14 2.73
CA TYR A 106 -16.59 5.65 3.88
C TYR A 106 -18.06 6.06 3.85
N GLN A 107 -18.89 5.20 4.42
CA GLN A 107 -20.30 5.44 4.68
C GLN A 107 -20.67 4.95 6.08
N VAL A 108 -21.46 5.73 6.81
CA VAL A 108 -22.12 5.28 8.04
C VAL A 108 -23.57 5.00 7.70
N LEU A 109 -23.97 3.73 7.83
CA LEU A 109 -25.29 3.25 7.51
C LEU A 109 -26.10 3.02 8.79
N SER A 110 -27.38 3.37 8.75
CA SER A 110 -28.36 2.85 9.71
C SER A 110 -28.64 1.36 9.46
N LEU A 111 -29.32 0.69 10.41
CA LEU A 111 -29.80 -0.69 10.23
C LEU A 111 -30.74 -0.87 9.02
N THR A 112 -31.36 0.19 8.52
CA THR A 112 -32.21 0.18 7.32
C THR A 112 -31.42 0.51 6.05
N ASN A 113 -30.08 0.48 6.10
CA ASN A 113 -29.15 0.83 5.02
C ASN A 113 -29.28 2.28 4.52
N ASN A 114 -29.82 3.19 5.32
CA ASN A 114 -29.80 4.61 4.97
C ASN A 114 -28.43 5.20 5.31
N VAL A 115 -27.84 5.95 4.38
CA VAL A 115 -26.58 6.67 4.61
C VAL A 115 -26.84 7.87 5.52
N VAL A 116 -26.14 7.90 6.65
CA VAL A 116 -26.21 8.99 7.64
C VAL A 116 -25.01 9.93 7.50
N PHE A 117 -23.84 9.36 7.23
CA PHE A 117 -22.62 10.09 6.91
C PHE A 117 -21.90 9.42 5.75
N SER A 118 -21.17 10.19 4.96
CA SER A 118 -20.25 9.68 3.97
C SER A 118 -19.09 10.64 3.75
N GLY A 119 -18.02 10.14 3.15
CA GLY A 119 -16.87 10.94 2.75
C GLY A 119 -15.76 10.08 2.15
N ILE A 120 -14.63 10.70 1.90
CA ILE A 120 -13.40 10.06 1.42
C ILE A 120 -12.21 10.61 2.21
N THR A 121 -11.26 9.76 2.54
CA THR A 121 -10.01 10.18 3.22
C THR A 121 -9.02 10.80 2.25
N ASN A 122 -8.22 11.75 2.74
CA ASN A 122 -7.19 12.44 1.97
C ASN A 122 -5.80 11.80 2.13
N ASP A 123 -4.84 12.26 1.32
CA ASP A 123 -3.47 11.73 1.31
C ASP A 123 -2.63 12.19 2.51
N ASP A 124 -2.87 13.41 3.03
CA ASP A 124 -2.01 14.01 4.06
C ASP A 124 -2.23 13.47 5.48
N ASN A 125 -3.48 13.15 5.84
CA ASN A 125 -3.81 12.58 7.13
C ASN A 125 -5.12 11.77 7.02
N PRO A 126 -5.04 10.50 6.59
CA PRO A 126 -6.21 9.64 6.39
C PRO A 126 -6.84 9.22 7.72
N GLU A 127 -7.61 10.15 8.30
CA GLU A 127 -8.40 9.94 9.51
C GLU A 127 -9.87 10.28 9.26
N ILE A 128 -10.74 9.32 9.50
CA ILE A 128 -12.19 9.50 9.52
C ILE A 128 -12.59 9.92 10.93
N ARG A 129 -13.26 11.06 11.05
CA ARG A 129 -13.82 11.53 12.32
C ARG A 129 -15.33 11.63 12.21
N ILE A 130 -16.05 10.86 13.02
CA ILE A 130 -17.51 10.84 13.04
C ILE A 130 -17.97 11.40 14.38
N ASP A 131 -18.72 12.50 14.33
CA ASP A 131 -19.46 13.00 15.49
C ASP A 131 -20.73 12.17 15.66
N THR A 132 -20.81 11.47 16.79
CA THR A 132 -21.94 10.59 17.12
C THR A 132 -23.00 11.29 17.96
N SER A 133 -22.85 12.60 18.21
CA SER A 133 -23.78 13.38 19.04
C SER A 133 -25.18 13.47 18.44
N GLU A 134 -25.28 13.44 17.11
CA GLU A 134 -26.55 13.49 16.37
C GLU A 134 -27.12 12.10 16.06
N LEU A 135 -26.39 11.03 16.40
CA LEU A 135 -26.86 9.66 16.22
C LEU A 135 -27.82 9.28 17.35
N ILE A 136 -28.91 8.61 16.98
CA ILE A 136 -29.88 8.08 17.93
C ILE A 136 -29.36 6.78 18.56
N ASP A 137 -29.87 6.43 19.75
CA ASP A 137 -29.49 5.23 20.51
C ASP A 137 -29.87 3.93 19.75
N ARG A 138 -29.02 3.50 18.81
CA ARG A 138 -29.20 2.34 17.91
C ARG A 138 -27.86 1.81 17.40
N GLU A 139 -27.93 0.69 16.67
CA GLU A 139 -26.81 0.14 15.92
C GLU A 139 -26.62 0.81 14.56
N TYR A 140 -25.37 0.88 14.12
CA TYR A 140 -24.91 1.45 12.87
C TYR A 140 -23.78 0.61 12.28
N VAL A 141 -23.52 0.78 10.99
CA VAL A 141 -22.44 0.11 10.27
C VAL A 141 -21.59 1.14 9.55
N ILE A 142 -20.30 1.18 9.83
CA ILE A 142 -19.32 1.89 9.02
C ILE A 142 -18.87 0.95 7.91
N VAL A 143 -19.07 1.35 6.66
CA VAL A 143 -18.55 0.67 5.48
C VAL A 143 -17.37 1.49 4.98
N LEU A 144 -16.23 0.84 4.81
CA LEU A 144 -15.02 1.40 4.24
C LEU A 144 -14.74 0.70 2.92
N ARG A 145 -14.43 1.45 1.86
CA ARG A 145 -14.13 0.93 0.54
C ARG A 145 -12.87 1.55 0.00
N LYS A 146 -11.95 0.73 -0.49
CA LYS A 146 -10.76 1.16 -1.20
C LYS A 146 -10.74 0.49 -2.57
N LYS A 147 -10.54 1.27 -3.62
CA LYS A 147 -10.35 0.72 -4.96
C LYS A 147 -9.02 -0.02 -5.01
N ILE A 148 -9.02 -1.24 -5.53
CA ILE A 148 -7.79 -1.98 -5.79
C ILE A 148 -7.17 -1.39 -7.06
N GLU A 149 -5.89 -1.02 -7.00
CA GLU A 149 -5.20 -0.46 -8.16
C GLU A 149 -5.20 -1.47 -9.33
N ASP A 150 -5.41 -0.96 -10.54
CA ASP A 150 -5.46 -1.73 -11.79
C ASP A 150 -6.57 -2.79 -11.91
N GLU A 151 -7.55 -2.78 -11.00
CA GLU A 151 -8.71 -3.68 -11.01
C GLU A 151 -10.03 -2.89 -10.91
N ASP A 152 -11.12 -3.45 -11.45
CA ASP A 152 -12.49 -2.93 -11.27
C ASP A 152 -13.13 -3.45 -9.96
N GLU A 153 -12.28 -3.85 -9.00
CA GLU A 153 -12.65 -4.43 -7.72
C GLU A 153 -12.35 -3.48 -6.56
N TYR A 154 -13.06 -3.69 -5.44
CA TYR A 154 -12.91 -2.90 -4.23
C TYR A 154 -12.67 -3.82 -3.04
N GLU A 155 -11.71 -3.46 -2.20
CA GLU A 155 -11.63 -4.00 -0.85
C GLU A 155 -12.69 -3.32 0.03
N GLU A 156 -13.55 -4.10 0.68
CA GLU A 156 -14.59 -3.59 1.58
C GLU A 156 -14.37 -4.09 3.02
N LYS A 157 -14.41 -3.17 3.99
CA LYS A 157 -14.44 -3.48 5.43
C LYS A 157 -15.69 -2.93 6.07
N ARG A 158 -16.36 -3.73 6.90
CA ARG A 158 -17.58 -3.33 7.64
C ARG A 158 -17.35 -3.39 9.14
N ILE A 159 -17.60 -2.30 9.83
CA ILE A 159 -17.44 -2.17 11.28
C ILE A 159 -18.80 -1.83 11.88
N ARG A 160 -19.32 -2.72 12.72
CA ARG A 160 -20.58 -2.48 13.44
C ARG A 160 -20.30 -1.78 14.75
N PHE A 161 -21.11 -0.80 15.10
CA PHE A 161 -21.06 -0.13 16.39
C PHE A 161 -22.47 0.22 16.87
N ALA A 162 -22.64 0.33 18.18
CA ALA A 162 -23.88 0.77 18.79
C ALA A 162 -23.64 2.08 19.54
N ILE A 163 -24.52 3.05 19.33
CA ILE A 163 -24.63 4.24 20.16
C ILE A 163 -25.77 4.00 21.14
N GLY A 164 -25.52 4.23 22.42
CA GLY A 164 -26.53 4.06 23.45
C GLY A 164 -25.97 4.26 24.84
N ASN A 165 -26.82 4.68 25.77
CA ASN A 165 -26.48 4.64 27.18
C ASN A 165 -26.32 3.16 27.61
N GLN A 166 -25.08 2.70 27.76
CA GLN A 166 -24.77 1.41 28.41
C GLN A 166 -25.02 1.44 29.93
N ASN A 167 -26.15 1.99 30.36
CA ASN A 167 -26.65 1.90 31.74
C ASN A 167 -27.90 1.04 31.75
N LYS A 168 -27.77 -0.27 31.49
CA LYS A 168 -28.71 -1.31 31.92
C LYS A 168 -28.01 -2.67 31.98
N LYS A 169 -27.22 -2.88 33.05
CA LYS A 169 -27.42 -3.96 34.03
C LYS A 169 -26.41 -3.83 35.16
#